data_AF-A0A6I4T9G9-F1
#
_entry.id   AF-A0A6I4T9G9-F1
#
_cell.length_a   1.000
_cell.length_b   1.000
_cell.length_c   1.000
_cell.angle_alpha   90.00
_cell.angle_beta   90.00
_cell.angle_gamma   90.00
#
_symmetry.space_group_name_H-M   'P 1'
#
loop_
_entity.id
_entity.type
_entity.pdbx_description
1 polymer ?
#
loop_
_entity_poly.entity_id
_entity_poly.type
_entity_poly.pdbx_seq_one_letter_code
_entity_poly.pdbx_strand_id
1 'polypeptide(L)'
;MLGSLIPQLPIASAVPLMPPLGYLLLLSWRFVRPGLLPVWAGFPLGLFDDLFSGQPFGSAIALWSVTMLGMELFEARFPWRGFFQDWLVAGVIVTWYLVIAALFSGGRVDGTMLLVLLPQIVLSVSIIPLLSRLVAGLDRFRLSRVRVLG
;
A
#
# COMPACT_ATOMS: atom_id res chain seq x y z
N MET A 1 -1.64 -7.31 -7.50
CA MET A 1 -1.09 -7.47 -8.86
C MET A 1 -1.54 -6.32 -9.74
N LEU A 2 -2.82 -6.22 -10.15
CA LEU A 2 -3.28 -5.12 -11.02
C LEU A 2 -2.96 -3.72 -10.48
N GLY A 3 -3.07 -3.49 -9.17
CA GLY A 3 -2.71 -2.20 -8.57
C GLY A 3 -1.24 -1.79 -8.78
N SER A 4 -0.31 -2.73 -8.92
CA SER A 4 1.10 -2.44 -9.22
C SER A 4 1.34 -2.03 -10.67
N LEU A 5 0.41 -2.37 -11.58
CA LEU A 5 0.51 -2.01 -13.00
C LEU A 5 -0.06 -0.62 -13.30
N ILE A 6 -1.01 -0.13 -12.50
CA ILE A 6 -1.66 1.16 -12.75
C ILE A 6 -0.68 2.35 -12.73
N PRO A 7 0.29 2.45 -11.80
CA PRO A 7 1.29 3.51 -11.82
C PRO A 7 2.20 3.51 -13.05
N GLN A 8 2.24 2.41 -13.82
CA GLN A 8 3.04 2.31 -15.04
C GLN A 8 2.38 2.96 -16.26
N LEU A 9 1.11 3.39 -16.14
CA LEU A 9 0.45 4.09 -17.22
C LEU A 9 1.22 5.37 -17.54
N PRO A 10 1.44 5.70 -18.83
CA PRO A 10 2.22 6.86 -19.23
C PRO A 10 1.46 8.14 -18.87
N ILE A 11 1.70 8.63 -17.66
CA ILE A 11 1.12 9.87 -17.13
C ILE A 11 2.22 10.91 -17.18
N ALA A 12 2.08 11.86 -18.11
CA ALA A 12 3.00 12.98 -18.24
C ALA A 12 2.93 13.84 -16.97
N SER A 13 3.88 13.65 -16.06
CA SER A 13 4.02 14.42 -14.82
C SER A 13 5.48 14.76 -14.59
N ALA A 14 5.74 15.98 -14.14
CA ALA A 14 7.10 16.46 -13.85
C ALA A 14 7.63 15.99 -12.49
N VAL A 15 6.76 15.39 -11.67
CA VAL A 15 6.97 14.98 -10.28
C VAL A 15 6.32 13.60 -10.11
N PRO A 16 6.88 12.69 -9.28
CA PRO A 16 6.27 11.40 -8.97
C PRO A 16 4.93 11.60 -8.26
N LEU A 17 3.86 11.80 -9.04
CA LEU A 17 2.51 12.01 -8.50
C LEU A 17 1.79 10.69 -8.22
N MET A 18 2.14 9.64 -8.97
CA MET A 18 1.40 8.39 -8.92
C MET A 18 1.57 7.67 -7.59
N PRO A 19 0.48 7.44 -6.83
CA PRO A 19 0.56 6.72 -5.58
C PRO A 19 0.90 5.23 -5.84
N PRO A 20 1.60 4.55 -4.92
CA PRO A 20 1.93 3.14 -5.04
C PRO A 20 0.69 2.27 -4.80
N LEU A 21 -0.22 2.23 -5.79
CA LEU A 21 -1.56 1.66 -5.66
C LEU A 21 -1.55 0.17 -5.26
N GLY A 22 -0.56 -0.60 -5.70
CA GLY A 22 -0.36 -1.99 -5.27
C GLY A 22 -0.20 -2.11 -3.75
N TYR A 23 0.69 -1.28 -3.19
CA TYR A 23 0.94 -1.21 -1.75
C TYR A 23 -0.27 -0.68 -0.98
N LEU A 24 -0.92 0.38 -1.47
CA LEU A 24 -2.11 0.95 -0.81
C LEU A 24 -3.29 -0.02 -0.78
N LEU A 25 -3.46 -0.85 -1.82
CA LEU A 25 -4.45 -1.93 -1.82
C LEU A 25 -4.11 -3.00 -0.79
N LEU A 26 -2.84 -3.40 -0.66
CA LEU A 26 -2.40 -4.34 0.38
C LEU A 26 -2.76 -3.81 1.79
N LEU A 27 -2.43 -2.55 2.07
CA LEU A 27 -2.79 -1.89 3.33
C LEU A 27 -4.30 -1.85 3.55
N SER A 28 -5.05 -1.45 2.53
CA SER A 28 -6.51 -1.36 2.60
C SER A 28 -7.16 -2.72 2.91
N TRP A 29 -6.69 -3.80 2.29
CA TRP A 29 -7.12 -5.17 2.63
C TRP A 29 -6.81 -5.53 4.07
N ARG A 30 -5.61 -5.20 4.56
CA ARG A 30 -5.21 -5.50 5.93
C ARG A 30 -6.04 -4.73 6.96
N PHE A 31 -6.40 -3.48 6.71
CA PHE A 31 -7.23 -2.69 7.62
C PHE A 31 -8.71 -3.08 7.58
N VAL A 32 -9.26 -3.39 6.41
CA VAL A 32 -10.69 -3.74 6.28
C VAL A 32 -10.99 -5.14 6.82
N ARG A 33 -10.10 -6.10 6.60
CA ARG A 33 -10.24 -7.48 7.08
C ARG A 33 -8.92 -7.96 7.67
N PRO A 34 -8.64 -7.60 8.93
CA PRO A 34 -7.47 -8.12 9.61
C PRO A 34 -7.49 -9.66 9.64
N GLY A 35 -6.34 -10.29 9.40
CA GLY A 35 -6.20 -11.75 9.32
C GLY A 35 -6.63 -12.41 8.00
N LEU A 36 -7.21 -11.68 7.03
CA LEU A 36 -7.55 -12.27 5.72
C LEU A 36 -6.31 -12.63 4.90
N LEU A 37 -5.31 -11.73 4.93
CA LEU A 37 -4.04 -11.95 4.23
C LEU A 37 -3.00 -12.50 5.21
N PRO A 38 -2.31 -13.60 4.88
CA PRO A 38 -1.23 -14.11 5.73
C PRO A 38 -0.07 -13.11 5.78
N VAL A 39 0.71 -13.13 6.86
CA VAL A 39 1.84 -12.21 7.07
C VAL A 39 2.86 -12.27 5.92
N TRP A 40 3.09 -13.48 5.38
CA TRP A 40 4.01 -13.69 4.26
C TRP A 40 3.50 -13.14 2.92
N ALA A 41 2.25 -12.67 2.82
CA ALA A 41 1.69 -12.12 1.57
C ALA A 41 2.48 -10.89 1.07
N GLY A 42 3.17 -10.16 1.95
CA GLY A 42 4.06 -9.07 1.55
C GLY A 42 5.15 -9.49 0.57
N PHE A 43 5.69 -10.71 0.72
CA PHE A 43 6.77 -11.23 -0.12
C PHE A 43 6.38 -11.41 -1.59
N PRO A 44 5.41 -12.26 -1.96
CA PRO A 44 5.06 -12.47 -3.37
C PRO A 44 4.43 -11.22 -3.98
N LEU A 45 3.74 -10.41 -3.18
CA LEU A 45 3.12 -9.19 -3.67
C LEU A 45 4.17 -8.12 -3.99
N GLY A 46 5.17 -7.95 -3.13
CA GLY A 46 6.29 -7.05 -3.34
C GLY A 46 7.22 -7.53 -4.46
N LEU A 47 7.42 -8.85 -4.60
CA LEU A 47 8.20 -9.42 -5.71
C LEU A 47 7.63 -9.01 -7.06
N PHE A 48 6.31 -9.11 -7.21
CA PHE A 48 5.64 -8.68 -8.43
C PHE A 48 5.81 -7.18 -8.65
N ASP A 49 5.67 -6.36 -7.61
CA ASP A 49 5.84 -4.91 -7.72
C ASP A 49 7.25 -4.52 -8.18
N ASP A 50 8.29 -5.17 -7.64
CA ASP A 50 9.70 -4.95 -8.04
C ASP A 50 9.98 -5.28 -9.52
N LEU A 51 9.22 -6.18 -10.15
CA LEU A 51 9.37 -6.48 -11.58
C LEU A 51 8.92 -5.31 -12.49
N PHE A 52 8.09 -4.41 -11.96
CA PHE A 52 7.34 -3.43 -12.73
C PHE A 52 7.60 -1.98 -12.29
N SER A 53 7.98 -1.76 -11.03
CA SER A 53 8.12 -0.44 -10.43
C SER A 53 9.34 0.36 -10.92
N GLY A 54 10.36 -0.31 -11.45
CA GLY A 54 11.63 0.32 -11.83
C GLY A 54 12.53 0.68 -10.64
N GLN A 55 12.08 0.38 -9.40
CA GLN A 55 12.92 0.44 -8.21
C GLN A 55 13.94 -0.70 -8.20
N PRO A 56 15.02 -0.62 -7.40
CA PRO A 56 15.93 -1.74 -7.26
C PRO A 56 15.20 -3.01 -6.82
N PHE A 57 15.49 -4.11 -7.49
CA PHE A 57 14.90 -5.39 -7.19
C PHE A 57 15.16 -5.80 -5.74
N GLY A 58 14.11 -6.23 -5.03
CA GLY A 58 14.15 -6.54 -3.60
C GLY A 58 13.65 -5.41 -2.70
N SER A 59 13.50 -4.19 -3.22
CA SER A 59 13.03 -3.05 -2.43
C SER A 59 11.58 -3.22 -1.97
N ALA A 60 10.65 -3.52 -2.88
CA ALA A 60 9.26 -3.74 -2.55
C ALA A 60 9.08 -5.05 -1.77
N ILE A 61 9.82 -6.11 -2.12
CA ILE A 61 9.82 -7.38 -1.34
C ILE A 61 10.11 -7.08 0.14
N ALA A 62 11.21 -6.38 0.42
CA ALA A 62 11.63 -6.08 1.77
C ALA A 62 10.62 -5.16 2.48
N LEU A 63 10.26 -4.03 1.85
CA LEU A 63 9.40 -3.03 2.50
C LEU A 63 7.99 -3.54 2.74
N TRP A 64 7.41 -4.32 1.82
CA TRP A 64 6.06 -4.86 1.98
C TRP A 64 6.04 -5.95 3.06
N SER A 65 7.08 -6.77 3.12
CA SER A 65 7.24 -7.79 4.17
C SER A 65 7.42 -7.15 5.55
N VAL A 66 8.28 -6.14 5.67
CA VAL A 66 8.47 -5.38 6.92
C VAL A 66 7.17 -4.70 7.35
N THR A 67 6.43 -4.14 6.40
CA THR A 67 5.12 -3.54 6.67
C THR A 67 4.14 -4.58 7.24
N MET A 68 4.04 -5.75 6.62
CA MET A 68 3.15 -6.82 7.09
C MET A 68 3.51 -7.30 8.49
N LEU A 69 4.80 -7.47 8.77
CA LEU A 69 5.29 -7.81 10.13
C LEU A 69 4.98 -6.69 11.13
N GLY A 70 5.24 -5.43 10.76
CA GLY A 70 4.96 -4.28 11.61
C GLY A 70 3.47 -4.14 11.93
N MET A 71 2.59 -4.38 10.95
CA MET A 71 1.15 -4.38 11.16
C MET A 71 0.70 -5.51 12.09
N GLU A 72 1.25 -6.72 11.95
CA GLU A 72 0.95 -7.84 12.85
C GLU A 72 1.31 -7.50 14.30
N LEU A 73 2.51 -6.94 14.51
CA LEU A 73 2.97 -6.51 15.84
C LEU A 73 2.09 -5.38 16.40
N PHE A 74 1.69 -4.43 15.56
CA PHE A 74 0.84 -3.33 15.98
C PHE A 74 -0.56 -3.82 16.39
N GLU A 75 -1.15 -4.71 15.61
CA GLU A 75 -2.47 -5.31 15.86
C GLU A 75 -2.49 -6.12 17.16
N ALA A 76 -1.43 -6.88 17.43
CA ALA A 76 -1.27 -7.63 18.69
C ALA A 76 -1.21 -6.73 19.93
N ARG A 77 -0.76 -5.47 19.79
CA ARG A 77 -0.66 -4.50 20.89
C ARG A 77 -1.90 -3.63 21.06
N PHE A 78 -2.58 -3.30 19.97
CA PHE A 78 -3.72 -2.37 19.96
C PHE A 78 -4.95 -3.00 19.28
N PRO A 79 -5.70 -3.85 20.01
CA PRO A 79 -6.85 -4.56 19.44
C PRO A 79 -8.07 -3.65 19.17
N TRP A 80 -8.18 -2.51 19.86
CA TRP A 80 -9.24 -1.54 19.63
C TRP A 80 -8.80 -0.54 18.56
N ARG A 81 -9.53 -0.51 17.44
CA ARG A 81 -9.16 0.30 16.26
C ARG A 81 -10.37 1.08 15.76
N GLY A 82 -10.21 2.41 15.75
CA GLY A 82 -11.16 3.33 15.13
C GLY A 82 -10.68 3.79 13.76
N PHE A 83 -11.61 4.26 12.92
CA PHE A 83 -11.30 4.73 11.56
C PHE A 83 -10.15 5.76 11.52
N PHE A 84 -10.19 6.78 12.39
CA PHE A 84 -9.17 7.82 12.42
C PHE A 84 -7.79 7.28 12.81
N GLN A 85 -7.73 6.36 13.78
CA GLN A 85 -6.49 5.74 14.19
C GLN A 85 -5.89 4.92 13.04
N ASP A 86 -6.72 4.15 12.34
CA ASP A 86 -6.28 3.34 11.20
C ASP A 86 -5.79 4.20 10.05
N TRP A 87 -6.49 5.30 9.79
CA TRP A 87 -6.08 6.26 8.76
C TRP A 87 -4.75 6.96 9.12
N LEU A 88 -4.55 7.35 10.38
CA LEU A 88 -3.27 7.92 10.84
C LEU A 88 -2.12 6.90 10.76
N VAL A 89 -2.36 5.67 11.21
CA VAL A 89 -1.38 4.57 11.12
C VAL A 89 -1.02 4.29 9.66
N ALA A 90 -2.03 4.22 8.78
CA ALA A 90 -1.82 4.09 7.34
C ALA A 90 -0.98 5.25 6.79
N GLY A 91 -1.26 6.48 7.24
CA GLY A 91 -0.50 7.67 6.85
C GLY A 91 0.98 7.57 7.21
N VAL A 92 1.29 7.14 8.43
CA VAL A 92 2.67 6.93 8.90
C VAL A 92 3.36 5.83 8.09
N ILE A 93 2.70 4.70 7.90
CA ILE A 93 3.24 3.55 7.16
C ILE A 93 3.52 3.92 5.69
N VAL A 94 2.59 4.60 5.03
CA VAL A 94 2.75 5.06 3.64
C VAL A 94 3.88 6.08 3.51
N THR A 95 3.96 7.02 4.44
CA THR A 95 5.04 8.02 4.45
C THR A 95 6.39 7.34 4.62
N TRP A 96 6.50 6.41 5.57
CA TRP A 96 7.70 5.62 5.81
C TRP A 96 8.11 4.81 4.56
N TYR A 97 7.16 4.14 3.92
CA TYR A 97 7.40 3.39 2.69
C TYR A 97 7.92 4.30 1.57
N LEU A 98 7.27 5.43 1.29
CA LEU A 98 7.65 6.33 0.20
C LEU A 98 9.03 6.97 0.44
N VAL A 99 9.32 7.40 1.66
CA VAL A 99 10.62 7.97 2.01
C VAL A 99 11.72 6.94 1.82
N ILE A 100 11.54 5.72 2.33
CA ILE A 100 12.57 4.68 2.23
C ILE A 100 12.72 4.18 0.80
N ALA A 101 11.63 3.95 0.08
CA ALA A 101 11.69 3.57 -1.34
C ALA A 101 12.44 4.62 -2.16
N ALA A 102 12.23 5.91 -1.87
CA ALA A 102 12.94 6.98 -2.54
C ALA A 102 14.43 7.03 -2.15
N LEU A 103 14.80 6.70 -0.91
CA LEU A 103 16.20 6.58 -0.49
C LEU A 103 16.91 5.43 -1.21
N PHE A 104 16.21 4.32 -1.46
CA PHE A 104 16.76 3.18 -2.17
C PHE A 104 16.75 3.37 -3.70
N SER A 105 16.03 4.35 -4.25
CA SER A 105 15.87 4.49 -5.71
C SER A 105 17.15 4.84 -6.49
N GLY A 106 18.27 5.04 -5.82
CA GLY A 106 19.53 5.50 -6.43
C GLY A 106 19.53 6.98 -6.84
N GLY A 107 18.50 7.74 -6.43
CA GLY A 107 18.40 9.18 -6.66
C GLY A 107 19.30 10.00 -5.75
N ARG A 108 19.48 11.29 -6.07
CA ARG A 108 20.20 12.22 -5.20
C ARG A 108 19.36 12.51 -3.95
N VAL A 109 19.92 12.21 -2.78
CA VAL A 109 19.30 12.52 -1.49
C VAL A 109 19.61 13.97 -1.12
N ASP A 110 18.63 14.84 -1.26
CA ASP A 110 18.70 16.28 -0.91
C ASP A 110 17.32 16.78 -0.45
N GLY A 111 17.22 17.96 0.15
CA GLY A 111 15.96 18.53 0.67
C GLY A 111 14.85 18.61 -0.40
N THR A 112 15.22 18.79 -1.67
CA THR A 112 14.31 18.78 -2.81
C THR A 112 13.58 17.43 -2.97
N MET A 113 14.22 16.31 -2.63
CA MET A 113 13.63 14.98 -2.69
C MET A 113 12.37 14.89 -1.82
N LEU A 114 12.43 15.40 -0.59
CA LEU A 114 11.28 15.39 0.32
C LEU A 114 10.15 16.28 -0.19
N LEU A 115 10.49 17.47 -0.71
CA LEU A 115 9.50 18.40 -1.28
C LEU A 115 8.76 17.79 -2.47
N VAL A 116 9.47 17.05 -3.31
CA VAL A 116 8.93 16.37 -4.49
C VAL A 116 8.03 15.18 -4.10
N LEU A 117 8.28 14.52 -2.97
CA LEU A 117 7.45 13.42 -2.44
C LEU A 117 6.17 13.89 -1.75
N LEU A 118 6.13 15.13 -1.23
CA LEU A 118 4.97 15.62 -0.45
C LEU A 118 3.64 15.48 -1.20
N PRO A 119 3.50 15.87 -2.48
CA PRO A 119 2.25 15.69 -3.23
C PRO A 119 1.83 14.22 -3.31
N GLN A 120 2.79 13.32 -3.51
CA GLN A 120 2.56 11.88 -3.60
C GLN A 120 2.09 11.31 -2.26
N ILE A 121 2.72 11.72 -1.15
CA ILE A 121 2.34 11.30 0.20
C ILE A 121 0.91 11.76 0.49
N VAL A 122 0.62 13.05 0.30
CA VAL A 122 -0.71 13.62 0.55
C VAL A 122 -1.77 12.89 -0.26
N LEU A 123 -1.52 12.65 -1.55
CA LEU A 123 -2.45 11.92 -2.41
C LEU A 123 -2.64 10.47 -1.94
N SER A 124 -1.54 9.80 -1.58
CA SER A 124 -1.57 8.41 -1.12
C SER A 124 -2.33 8.24 0.20
N VAL A 125 -2.17 9.15 1.15
CA VAL A 125 -2.92 9.14 2.42
C VAL A 125 -4.39 9.49 2.20
N SER A 126 -4.68 10.43 1.30
CA SER A 126 -6.04 10.86 1.00
C SER A 126 -6.86 9.81 0.25
N ILE A 127 -6.22 8.95 -0.56
CA ILE A 127 -6.92 7.92 -1.33
C ILE A 127 -7.21 6.64 -0.52
N ILE A 128 -6.54 6.42 0.62
CA ILE A 128 -6.74 5.23 1.47
C ILE A 128 -8.21 5.02 1.85
N PRO A 129 -8.98 6.01 2.34
CA PRO A 129 -10.40 5.82 2.66
C PRO A 129 -11.23 5.35 1.46
N LEU A 130 -10.91 5.82 0.25
CA LEU A 130 -11.58 5.40 -0.98
C LEU A 130 -11.22 3.95 -1.32
N LEU A 131 -9.94 3.59 -1.23
CA LEU A 131 -9.47 2.22 -1.46
C LEU A 131 -10.05 1.23 -0.45
N SER A 132 -10.14 1.61 0.83
CA SER A 132 -10.81 0.80 1.86
C SER A 132 -12.29 0.57 1.55
N ARG A 133 -13.00 1.55 1.00
CA ARG A 133 -14.40 1.36 0.54
C ARG A 133 -14.49 0.41 -0.64
N LEU A 134 -13.59 0.53 -1.61
CA LEU A 134 -13.50 -0.36 -2.76
C LEU A 134 -13.26 -1.81 -2.29
N VAL A 135 -12.26 -1.99 -1.43
CA VAL A 135 -11.92 -3.30 -0.85
C VAL A 135 -13.08 -3.88 -0.05
N ALA A 136 -13.76 -3.09 0.78
CA ALA A 136 -14.95 -3.55 1.49
C ALA A 136 -16.09 -3.97 0.54
N GLY A 137 -16.21 -3.31 -0.61
CA GLY A 137 -17.14 -3.71 -1.68
C GLY A 137 -16.78 -5.06 -2.29
N LEU A 138 -15.50 -5.26 -2.64
CA LEU A 138 -14.99 -6.53 -3.17
C LEU A 138 -15.14 -7.67 -2.15
N ASP A 139 -14.88 -7.40 -0.87
CA ASP A 139 -15.05 -8.38 0.20
C ASP A 139 -16.52 -8.80 0.36
N ARG A 140 -17.47 -7.85 0.31
CA ARG A 140 -18.91 -8.17 0.30
C ARG A 140 -19.31 -8.99 -0.92
N PHE A 141 -18.77 -8.68 -2.10
CA PHE A 141 -19.04 -9.45 -3.32
C PHE A 141 -18.57 -10.91 -3.16
N ARG A 142 -17.39 -11.14 -2.59
CA ARG A 142 -16.89 -12.50 -2.28
C ARG A 142 -17.82 -13.28 -1.34
N LEU A 143 -18.44 -12.59 -0.37
CA LEU A 143 -19.36 -13.21 0.60
C LEU A 143 -20.79 -13.37 0.07
N SER A 144 -21.11 -12.84 -1.12
CA SER A 144 -22.43 -13.03 -1.72
C SER A 144 -22.62 -14.51 -2.07
N ARG A 145 -23.55 -15.17 -1.36
CA ARG A 145 -23.89 -16.56 -1.65
C ARG A 145 -24.68 -16.61 -2.95
N VAL A 146 -24.09 -17.21 -3.97
CA VAL A 146 -24.83 -17.61 -5.18
C VAL A 146 -25.82 -18.69 -4.75
N ARG A 147 -27.12 -18.36 -4.73
CA ARG A 147 -28.17 -19.37 -4.64
C ARG A 147 -28.09 -20.20 -5.92
N VAL A 148 -27.64 -21.45 -5.81
CA VAL A 148 -27.85 -22.44 -6.87
C VAL A 148 -29.36 -22.68 -6.92
N LEU A 149 -30.01 -22.13 -7.95
CA LEU A 149 -31.36 -22.54 -8.32
C LEU A 149 -31.21 -23.97 -8.86
N GLY A 150 -31.65 -24.95 -8.07
CA GLY A 150 -31.78 -26.34 -8.50
C GLY A 150 -32.84 -26.50 -9.56
#